data_AF-A0A7Y3JRH2-F1
#
_entry.id   AF-A0A7Y3JRH2-F1
#
_cell.length_a   1.000
_cell.length_b   1.000
_cell.length_c   1.000
_cell.angle_alpha   90.00
_cell.angle_beta   90.00
_cell.angle_gamma   90.00
#
_symmetry.space_group_name_H-M   'P 1'
#
loop_
_entity.id
_entity.type
_entity.pdbx_description
1 polymer ?
#
loop_
_entity_poly.entity_id
_entity_poly.type
_entity_poly.pdbx_seq_one_letter_code
_entity_poly.pdbx_strand_id
1 'polypeptide(L)'
;MRKNGVSWQDRLLELDDILTIRDVATRLKLGERTVTAMLADGELPGFKLRGQWRLRRDHFEHWLASVAAGANVQAITSEIMGGISQSPHGAIPPAPVPDELPGQDDTGQAMNLLTERVPQAELHRRFIRALGAGVRSHTDLEHKPLEADLATPLPSRVRLYIFNATRPPGGRPVGEHKVQLIVPGQKRGQRASFDQTGGRIVLLAGYAAEEDVFVLWDAGLYTDFAWSRNVQVKATTIIEATAGKIAEQERRLRPAGGDAVTETLLACPPARLADALVRRVEITRDRMARA
;
A
#
# COMPACT_ATOMS: atom_id res chain seq x y z
N MET A 1 19.20 50.01 -23.17
CA MET A 1 20.12 48.85 -23.22
C MET A 1 19.53 47.72 -22.39
N ARG A 2 19.39 46.56 -23.05
CA ARG A 2 19.16 45.17 -22.61
C ARG A 2 18.31 44.87 -21.36
N LYS A 3 17.23 44.13 -21.64
CA LYS A 3 16.34 43.39 -20.74
C LYS A 3 17.13 42.37 -19.91
N ASN A 4 17.00 42.39 -18.58
CA ASN A 4 17.30 41.23 -17.75
C ASN A 4 15.99 40.50 -17.48
N GLY A 5 15.63 39.63 -18.42
CA GLY A 5 14.59 38.64 -18.17
C GLY A 5 15.08 37.68 -17.11
N VAL A 6 14.33 37.55 -16.02
CA VAL A 6 14.48 36.41 -15.11
C VAL A 6 14.31 35.17 -15.99
N SER A 7 15.38 34.40 -16.13
CA SER A 7 15.39 33.23 -16.99
C SER A 7 14.38 32.24 -16.44
N TRP A 8 13.46 31.76 -17.27
CA TRP A 8 12.59 30.65 -16.90
C TRP A 8 13.40 29.39 -16.53
N GLN A 9 14.70 29.37 -16.84
CA GLN A 9 15.65 28.33 -16.42
C GLN A 9 16.10 28.48 -14.96
N ASP A 10 16.18 29.71 -14.41
CA ASP A 10 16.55 29.93 -13.00
C ASP A 10 15.42 29.52 -12.05
N ARG A 11 14.16 29.73 -12.48
CA ARG A 11 12.97 29.30 -11.74
C ARG A 11 12.69 27.79 -11.85
N LEU A 12 13.37 27.10 -12.77
CA LEU A 12 13.31 25.64 -12.92
C LEU A 12 14.38 24.92 -12.07
N LEU A 13 15.36 25.63 -11.50
CA LEU A 13 16.36 25.08 -10.59
C LEU A 13 15.91 25.03 -9.12
N GLU A 14 14.88 25.79 -8.72
CA GLU A 14 14.34 25.83 -7.34
C GLU A 14 13.53 24.58 -6.94
N LEU A 15 13.34 23.60 -7.83
CA LEU A 15 12.63 22.35 -7.52
C LEU A 15 13.56 21.18 -7.14
N ASP A 16 14.88 21.41 -7.16
CA ASP A 16 15.92 20.38 -6.98
C ASP A 16 16.56 20.37 -5.56
N ASP A 17 15.91 21.06 -4.61
CA ASP A 17 16.40 21.29 -3.24
C ASP A 17 16.34 20.06 -2.34
N ILE A 18 15.68 18.99 -2.78
CA ILE A 18 15.43 17.80 -1.97
C ILE A 18 15.99 16.56 -2.68
N LEU A 19 17.04 15.99 -2.10
CA LEU A 19 17.71 14.78 -2.57
C LEU A 19 17.03 13.53 -2.01
N THR A 20 16.91 12.50 -2.85
CA THR A 20 16.50 11.16 -2.45
C THR A 20 17.69 10.30 -2.00
N ILE A 21 17.41 9.13 -1.40
CA ILE A 21 18.45 8.15 -1.05
C ILE A 21 19.23 7.72 -2.28
N ARG A 22 18.56 7.52 -3.42
CA ARG A 22 19.18 7.16 -4.70
C ARG A 22 20.12 8.25 -5.21
N ASP A 23 19.70 9.51 -5.07
CA ASP A 23 20.50 10.68 -5.43
C ASP A 23 21.79 10.79 -4.61
N VAL A 24 21.69 10.55 -3.31
CA VAL A 24 22.82 10.58 -2.37
C VAL A 24 23.74 9.37 -2.57
N ALA A 25 23.16 8.17 -2.74
CA ALA A 25 23.90 6.94 -3.03
C ALA A 25 24.73 7.06 -4.32
N THR A 26 24.15 7.65 -5.36
CA THR A 26 24.84 7.89 -6.62
C THR A 26 26.00 8.89 -6.45
N ARG A 27 25.80 9.98 -5.69
CA ARG A 27 26.82 11.02 -5.46
C ARG A 27 27.98 10.53 -4.58
N LEU A 28 27.68 9.79 -3.52
CA LEU A 28 28.69 9.23 -2.61
C LEU A 28 29.30 7.92 -3.13
N LYS A 29 28.78 7.36 -4.23
CA LYS A 29 29.13 6.02 -4.74
C LYS A 29 28.99 4.93 -3.68
N LEU A 30 27.93 5.03 -2.86
CA LEU A 30 27.58 4.05 -1.82
C LEU A 30 26.33 3.26 -2.22
N GLY A 31 26.12 2.11 -1.57
CA GLY A 31 24.85 1.40 -1.69
C GLY A 31 23.72 2.18 -0.98
N GLU A 32 22.52 2.21 -1.56
CA GLU A 32 21.34 2.88 -0.97
C GLU A 32 21.02 2.39 0.45
N ARG A 33 21.33 1.12 0.75
CA ARG A 33 21.18 0.53 2.09
C ARG A 33 22.15 1.17 3.09
N THR A 34 23.38 1.46 2.69
CA THR A 34 24.38 2.12 3.52
C THR A 34 23.97 3.57 3.78
N VAL A 35 23.52 4.30 2.76
CA VAL A 35 22.99 5.67 2.91
C VAL A 35 21.79 5.70 3.85
N THR A 36 20.88 4.72 3.74
CA THR A 36 19.72 4.60 4.64
C THR A 36 20.13 4.35 6.09
N ALA A 37 21.16 3.52 6.31
CA ALA A 37 21.70 3.24 7.64
C ALA A 37 22.36 4.49 8.23
N MET A 38 23.22 5.17 7.47
CA MET A 38 23.85 6.44 7.87
C MET A 38 22.81 7.51 8.24
N LEU A 39 21.69 7.60 7.53
CA LEU A 39 20.59 8.51 7.90
C LEU A 39 19.89 8.08 9.19
N ALA A 40 19.70 6.77 9.40
CA ALA A 40 19.07 6.23 10.61
C ALA A 40 19.96 6.39 11.85
N ASP A 41 21.27 6.28 11.67
CA ASP A 41 22.29 6.39 12.72
C ASP A 41 22.68 7.86 12.99
N GLY A 42 22.07 8.81 12.27
CA GLY A 42 22.32 10.24 12.45
C GLY A 42 23.69 10.70 11.92
N GLU A 43 24.25 9.96 10.97
CA GLU A 43 25.53 10.25 10.31
C GLU A 43 25.37 11.06 9.02
N LEU A 44 24.15 11.17 8.50
CA LEU A 44 23.81 12.01 7.36
C LEU A 44 22.66 12.97 7.73
N PRO A 45 22.73 14.26 7.31
CA PRO A 45 21.68 15.23 7.61
C PRO A 45 20.49 15.03 6.69
N GLY A 46 19.50 14.29 7.18
CA GLY A 46 18.25 14.07 6.48
C GLY A 46 17.08 13.97 7.43
N PHE A 47 15.89 14.19 6.87
CA PHE A 47 14.63 14.09 7.58
C PHE A 47 13.74 13.08 6.88
N LYS A 48 12.86 12.43 7.64
CA LYS A 48 11.85 11.53 7.08
C LYS A 48 10.60 12.31 6.74
N LEU A 49 10.24 12.34 5.46
CA LEU A 49 8.93 12.81 5.01
C LEU A 49 8.14 11.61 4.52
N ARG A 50 7.01 11.30 5.18
CA ARG A 50 6.17 10.13 4.87
C ARG A 50 7.01 8.85 4.74
N GLY A 51 7.88 8.61 5.72
CA GLY A 51 8.72 7.41 5.82
C GLY A 51 9.74 7.20 4.69
N GLN A 52 9.93 8.18 3.81
CA GLN A 52 11.08 8.24 2.91
C GLN A 52 12.08 9.27 3.43
N TRP A 53 13.36 8.93 3.38
CA TRP A 53 14.39 9.90 3.70
C TRP A 53 14.50 10.96 2.59
N ARG A 54 14.64 12.20 3.04
CA ARG A 54 14.91 13.38 2.24
C ARG A 54 16.07 14.12 2.84
N LEU A 55 16.95 14.62 1.99
CA LEU A 55 18.03 15.50 2.42
C LEU A 55 17.86 16.80 1.69
N ARG A 56 17.99 17.93 2.40
CA ARG A 56 18.12 19.20 1.70
C ARG A 56 19.48 19.23 1.03
N ARG A 57 19.55 19.69 -0.21
CA ARG A 57 20.79 19.72 -0.99
C ARG A 57 21.87 20.56 -0.30
N ASP A 58 21.51 21.73 0.21
CA ASP A 58 22.41 22.62 0.96
C ASP A 58 22.97 21.96 2.23
N HIS A 59 22.12 21.26 2.98
CA HIS A 59 22.54 20.49 4.17
C HIS A 59 23.51 19.36 3.79
N PHE A 60 23.25 18.66 2.69
CA PHE A 60 24.10 17.58 2.20
C PHE A 60 25.47 18.09 1.74
N GLU A 61 25.53 19.20 0.99
CA GLU A 61 26.79 19.81 0.54
C GLU A 61 27.60 20.37 1.72
N HIS A 62 26.94 21.02 2.68
CA HIS A 62 27.60 21.52 3.90
C HIS A 62 28.21 20.39 4.73
N TRP A 63 27.46 19.29 4.89
CA TRP A 63 27.96 18.08 5.54
C TRP A 63 29.16 17.49 4.80
N LEU A 64 29.08 17.39 3.47
CA LEU A 64 30.16 16.81 2.65
C LEU A 64 31.46 17.61 2.78
N ALA A 65 31.38 18.94 2.74
CA ALA A 65 32.53 19.82 2.93
C ALA A 65 33.16 19.66 4.33
N SER A 66 32.32 19.50 5.37
CA SER A 66 32.77 19.38 6.75
C SER A 66 33.38 18.01 7.05
N VAL A 67 32.84 16.93 6.48
CA VAL A 67 33.42 15.57 6.56
C VAL A 67 34.77 15.52 5.83
N ALA A 68 34.89 16.18 4.68
CA ALA A 68 36.16 16.27 3.95
C ALA A 68 37.25 17.04 4.75
N ALA A 69 36.85 17.97 5.61
CA ALA A 69 37.74 18.68 6.54
C ALA A 69 38.09 17.86 7.81
N GLY A 70 37.60 16.62 7.93
CA GLY A 70 37.94 15.71 9.02
C GLY A 70 37.15 15.94 10.33
N ALA A 71 36.05 16.68 10.28
CA ALA A 71 35.22 16.93 11.45
C ALA A 71 34.35 15.70 11.84
N ASN A 72 33.89 15.68 13.09
CA ASN A 72 33.11 14.57 13.64
C ASN A 72 31.70 14.50 13.01
N VAL A 73 31.39 13.36 12.39
CA VAL A 73 30.19 13.15 11.55
C VAL A 73 28.89 13.33 12.33
N GLN A 74 28.81 12.84 13.57
CA GLN A 74 27.60 12.91 14.39
C GLN A 74 27.38 14.32 14.95
N ALA A 75 28.46 15.03 15.33
CA ALA A 75 28.39 16.40 15.81
C ALA A 75 27.91 17.37 14.71
N ILE A 76 28.49 17.29 13.52
CA ILE A 76 28.11 18.10 12.35
C ILE A 76 26.66 17.83 11.94
N THR A 77 26.26 16.56 11.91
CA THR A 77 24.89 16.19 11.53
C THR A 77 23.87 16.76 12.51
N SER A 78 24.18 16.73 13.80
CA SER A 78 23.32 17.33 14.85
C SER A 78 23.27 18.86 14.74
N GLU A 79 24.38 19.51 14.40
CA GLU A 79 24.47 20.96 14.18
C GLU A 79 23.63 21.41 12.97
N ILE A 80 23.80 20.75 11.82
CA ILE A 80 23.05 21.03 10.59
C ILE A 80 21.55 20.81 10.80
N MET A 81 21.17 19.76 11.53
CA MET A 81 19.75 19.44 11.78
C MET A 81 19.13 20.26 12.92
N GLY A 82 19.95 20.79 13.85
CA GLY A 82 19.52 21.64 14.96
C GLY A 82 19.35 23.12 14.59
N GLY A 83 19.92 23.56 13.47
CA GLY A 83 19.88 24.94 12.98
C GLY A 83 18.55 25.43 12.37
N ILE A 84 17.39 24.88 12.76
CA ILE A 84 16.05 25.27 12.21
C ILE A 84 15.63 26.71 12.62
N SER A 85 16.50 27.51 13.24
CA SER A 85 16.31 28.95 13.37
C SER A 85 17.42 29.69 12.64
N GLN A 86 17.25 29.89 11.33
CA GLN A 86 17.46 31.16 10.63
C GLN A 86 17.51 30.94 9.10
N SER A 87 16.46 31.37 8.39
CA SER A 87 16.55 32.06 7.09
C SER A 87 15.18 32.54 6.60
N PRO A 88 15.11 33.58 5.75
CA PRO A 88 14.16 34.67 5.90
C PRO A 88 13.09 34.64 4.80
N HIS A 89 11.87 34.21 5.08
CA HIS A 89 10.71 34.60 4.26
C HIS A 89 9.46 34.72 5.14
N GLY A 90 8.76 35.84 4.95
CA GLY A 90 7.85 36.45 5.92
C GLY A 90 6.61 35.64 6.28
N ALA A 91 6.25 35.75 7.56
CA ALA A 91 5.07 35.15 8.16
C ALA A 91 3.76 35.80 7.66
N ILE A 92 2.77 34.96 7.38
CA ILE A 92 1.35 35.33 7.44
C ILE A 92 0.90 35.00 8.87
N PRO A 93 0.34 35.94 9.65
CA PRO A 93 -0.04 35.67 11.03
C PRO A 93 -1.37 34.89 11.10
N PRO A 94 -1.51 33.88 11.97
CA PRO A 94 -2.79 33.25 12.25
C PRO A 94 -3.58 34.04 13.30
N ALA A 95 -4.92 34.01 13.19
CA ALA A 95 -5.88 34.63 14.10
C ALA A 95 -5.88 33.96 15.51
N PRO A 96 -6.34 34.65 16.57
CA PRO A 96 -6.19 34.19 17.95
C PRO A 96 -7.25 33.15 18.33
N VAL A 97 -6.84 32.17 19.13
CA VAL A 97 -7.70 31.19 19.82
C VAL A 97 -7.62 31.49 21.32
N PRO A 98 -8.73 31.54 22.09
CA PRO A 98 -8.67 31.72 23.54
C PRO A 98 -8.48 30.41 24.32
N ASP A 99 -7.89 30.61 25.50
CA ASP A 99 -7.31 29.72 26.51
C ASP A 99 -8.02 28.41 26.91
N GLU A 100 -7.15 27.40 27.07
CA GLU A 100 -7.02 26.32 28.07
C GLU A 100 -8.24 25.74 28.81
N LEU A 101 -8.28 24.40 28.89
CA LEU A 101 -8.11 23.67 30.17
C LEU A 101 -7.54 22.24 29.92
N PRO A 102 -6.81 21.65 30.89
CA PRO A 102 -5.98 20.46 30.72
C PRO A 102 -6.63 19.15 31.20
N GLY A 103 -6.18 18.04 30.64
CA GLY A 103 -6.49 16.68 31.12
C GLY A 103 -5.89 15.63 30.21
N GLN A 104 -4.75 15.07 30.62
CA GLN A 104 -4.10 13.92 29.98
C GLN A 104 -5.02 12.69 30.04
N ASP A 105 -5.12 11.99 28.91
CA ASP A 105 -4.89 10.54 28.91
C ASP A 105 -4.33 10.12 27.55
N ASP A 106 -3.19 9.45 27.68
CA ASP A 106 -2.32 8.92 26.64
C ASP A 106 -2.94 7.66 26.03
N THR A 107 -3.27 7.69 24.73
CA THR A 107 -3.16 6.57 23.76
C THR A 107 -3.90 6.89 22.45
N GLY A 108 -3.25 7.64 21.57
CA GLY A 108 -3.66 7.83 20.18
C GLY A 108 -2.65 8.75 19.49
N GLN A 109 -2.00 8.42 18.38
CA GLN A 109 -2.50 7.70 17.23
C GLN A 109 -1.36 6.91 16.59
N ALA A 110 -1.69 5.66 16.26
CA ALA A 110 -0.85 4.73 15.54
C ALA A 110 -0.41 5.29 14.17
N MET A 111 0.91 5.39 14.02
CA MET A 111 1.71 5.27 12.79
C MET A 111 0.92 4.87 11.53
N ASN A 112 0.63 5.84 10.66
CA ASN A 112 -0.05 5.59 9.38
C ASN A 112 0.90 5.00 8.33
N LEU A 113 0.44 3.91 7.71
CA LEU A 113 1.15 3.00 6.81
C LEU A 113 1.41 3.60 5.41
N LEU A 114 2.54 3.23 4.81
CA LEU A 114 3.01 3.64 3.47
C LEU A 114 2.35 2.89 2.29
N THR A 115 1.07 2.58 2.39
CA THR A 115 0.24 2.19 1.24
C THR A 115 -1.15 2.73 1.50
N GLU A 116 -1.78 3.34 0.49
CA GLU A 116 -3.16 3.79 0.62
C GLU A 116 -4.04 2.62 1.06
N ARG A 117 -4.60 2.75 2.27
CA ARG A 117 -5.60 1.83 2.79
C ARG A 117 -6.92 2.57 2.83
N VAL A 118 -7.93 1.97 2.25
CA VAL A 118 -9.29 2.49 2.36
C VAL A 118 -10.05 1.74 3.46
N PRO A 119 -11.00 2.41 4.15
CA PRO A 119 -11.86 1.77 5.14
C PRO A 119 -12.60 0.55 4.57
N GLN A 120 -12.99 -0.40 5.43
CA GLN A 120 -13.66 -1.64 4.99
C GLN A 120 -14.94 -1.35 4.20
N ALA A 121 -15.77 -0.41 4.66
CA ALA A 121 -16.99 -0.03 3.93
C ALA A 121 -16.71 0.62 2.57
N GLU A 122 -15.56 1.29 2.42
CA GLU A 122 -15.16 1.83 1.12
C GLU A 122 -14.71 0.72 0.16
N LEU A 123 -14.04 -0.34 0.66
CA LEU A 123 -13.76 -1.53 -0.16
C LEU A 123 -15.06 -2.15 -0.70
N HIS A 124 -16.05 -2.32 0.17
CA HIS A 124 -17.37 -2.84 -0.20
C HIS A 124 -18.08 -1.90 -1.18
N ARG A 125 -18.05 -0.58 -0.93
CA ARG A 125 -18.65 0.43 -1.80
C ARG A 125 -18.04 0.40 -3.20
N ARG A 126 -16.71 0.31 -3.32
CA ARG A 126 -16.01 0.21 -4.61
C ARG A 126 -16.40 -1.07 -5.34
N PHE A 127 -16.49 -2.20 -4.64
CA PHE A 127 -16.92 -3.47 -5.23
C PHE A 127 -18.36 -3.38 -5.77
N ILE A 128 -19.31 -2.89 -4.98
CA ILE A 128 -20.71 -2.73 -5.39
C ILE A 128 -20.83 -1.75 -6.56
N ARG A 129 -20.13 -0.61 -6.50
CA ARG A 129 -20.11 0.39 -7.58
C ARG A 129 -19.56 -0.20 -8.88
N ALA A 130 -18.50 -0.99 -8.82
CA ALA A 130 -17.88 -1.62 -9.98
C ALA A 130 -18.80 -2.64 -10.66
N LEU A 131 -19.67 -3.31 -9.90
CA LEU A 131 -20.70 -4.20 -10.45
C LEU A 131 -21.94 -3.45 -10.97
N GLY A 132 -22.19 -2.23 -10.48
CA GLY A 132 -23.26 -1.35 -10.95
C GLY A 132 -24.63 -2.03 -10.95
N ALA A 133 -25.31 -2.01 -12.10
CA ALA A 133 -26.63 -2.62 -12.29
C ALA A 133 -26.66 -4.15 -12.11
N GLY A 134 -25.50 -4.80 -12.01
CA GLY A 134 -25.39 -6.22 -11.70
C GLY A 134 -25.73 -6.58 -10.25
N VAL A 135 -25.83 -5.61 -9.33
CA VAL A 135 -26.17 -5.85 -7.92
C VAL A 135 -27.68 -5.74 -7.71
N ARG A 136 -28.30 -6.80 -7.18
CA ARG A 136 -29.74 -6.79 -6.82
C ARG A 136 -29.97 -6.37 -5.38
N SER A 137 -29.16 -6.88 -4.47
CA SER A 137 -29.20 -6.54 -3.05
C SER A 137 -27.84 -6.81 -2.42
N HIS A 138 -27.57 -6.15 -1.30
CA HIS A 138 -26.40 -6.45 -0.46
C HIS A 138 -26.70 -6.12 1.00
N THR A 139 -25.96 -6.73 1.92
CA THR A 139 -25.96 -6.35 3.34
C THR A 139 -25.36 -4.96 3.52
N ASP A 140 -25.49 -4.38 4.71
CA ASP A 140 -24.83 -3.13 5.05
C ASP A 140 -23.32 -3.20 4.78
N LEU A 141 -22.78 -2.14 4.17
CA LEU A 141 -21.39 -2.03 3.72
C LEU A 141 -20.39 -2.02 4.87
N GLU A 142 -20.79 -1.72 6.10
CA GLU A 142 -19.91 -1.82 7.28
C GLU A 142 -19.70 -3.28 7.72
N HIS A 143 -20.59 -4.20 7.31
CA HIS A 143 -20.50 -5.60 7.71
C HIS A 143 -19.48 -6.36 6.88
N LYS A 144 -18.57 -7.07 7.57
CA LYS A 144 -17.63 -8.01 6.97
C LYS A 144 -17.99 -9.43 7.41
N PRO A 145 -18.11 -10.42 6.50
CA PRO A 145 -18.06 -10.27 5.04
C PRO A 145 -19.28 -9.55 4.49
N LEU A 146 -19.14 -8.95 3.29
CA LEU A 146 -20.28 -8.40 2.56
C LEU A 146 -21.02 -9.54 1.87
N GLU A 147 -22.33 -9.66 2.08
CA GLU A 147 -23.15 -10.58 1.31
C GLU A 147 -23.94 -9.81 0.25
N ALA A 148 -24.00 -10.34 -0.97
CA ALA A 148 -24.74 -9.72 -2.06
C ALA A 148 -25.44 -10.77 -2.92
N ASP A 149 -26.60 -10.41 -3.45
CA ASP A 149 -27.28 -11.15 -4.50
C ASP A 149 -27.11 -10.39 -5.82
N LEU A 150 -26.66 -11.09 -6.86
CA LEU A 150 -26.26 -10.49 -8.14
C LEU A 150 -27.17 -10.99 -9.26
N ALA A 151 -27.34 -10.16 -10.29
CA ALA A 151 -28.09 -10.51 -11.49
C ALA A 151 -27.25 -11.34 -12.45
N THR A 152 -27.90 -12.25 -13.19
CA THR A 152 -27.30 -12.97 -14.32
C THR A 152 -26.62 -11.97 -15.28
N PRO A 153 -25.42 -12.27 -15.81
CA PRO A 153 -24.67 -13.54 -15.73
C PRO A 153 -23.77 -13.71 -14.50
N LEU A 154 -23.79 -12.79 -13.52
CA LEU A 154 -22.95 -12.87 -12.33
C LEU A 154 -23.35 -14.06 -11.42
N PRO A 155 -22.43 -14.54 -10.56
CA PRO A 155 -22.78 -15.52 -9.53
C PRO A 155 -23.90 -15.00 -8.64
N SER A 156 -25.03 -15.72 -8.63
CA SER A 156 -26.30 -15.22 -8.09
C SER A 156 -26.26 -14.81 -6.62
N ARG A 157 -25.48 -15.51 -5.79
CA ARG A 157 -25.34 -15.22 -4.36
C ARG A 157 -23.87 -15.32 -3.96
N VAL A 158 -23.31 -14.22 -3.47
CA VAL A 158 -21.89 -14.13 -3.09
C VAL A 158 -21.72 -13.72 -1.63
N ARG A 159 -20.61 -14.17 -1.04
CA ARG A 159 -20.09 -13.71 0.24
C ARG A 159 -18.64 -13.24 0.03
N LEU A 160 -18.43 -11.94 0.12
CA LEU A 160 -17.18 -11.27 -0.20
C LEU A 160 -16.34 -11.03 1.05
N TYR A 161 -15.15 -11.61 1.06
CA TYR A 161 -14.06 -11.24 1.94
C TYR A 161 -13.04 -10.41 1.15
N ILE A 162 -13.18 -9.07 1.22
CA ILE A 162 -12.26 -8.14 0.59
C ILE A 162 -11.30 -7.51 1.60
N PHE A 163 -10.05 -7.31 1.19
CA PHE A 163 -8.96 -6.76 2.00
C PHE A 163 -8.19 -5.70 1.21
N ASN A 164 -7.56 -4.75 1.91
CA ASN A 164 -6.57 -3.88 1.29
C ASN A 164 -5.35 -4.71 0.86
N ALA A 165 -5.04 -4.70 -0.43
CA ALA A 165 -3.82 -5.28 -0.98
C ALA A 165 -2.73 -4.22 -0.93
N THR A 166 -1.74 -4.43 -0.06
CA THR A 166 -0.74 -3.39 0.27
C THR A 166 0.69 -3.80 -0.06
N ARG A 167 1.58 -2.82 -0.20
CA ARG A 167 3.01 -3.02 -0.39
C ARG A 167 3.71 -2.71 0.93
N PRO A 168 3.89 -3.70 1.83
CA PRO A 168 4.52 -3.42 3.12
C PRO A 168 5.94 -2.88 2.91
N PRO A 169 6.32 -1.76 3.56
CA PRO A 169 7.67 -1.25 3.49
C PRO A 169 8.65 -2.29 4.06
N GLY A 170 9.72 -2.61 3.32
CA GLY A 170 10.87 -3.36 3.84
C GLY A 170 10.87 -4.89 3.66
N GLY A 171 9.92 -5.50 2.94
CA GLY A 171 9.94 -6.94 2.65
C GLY A 171 10.35 -7.28 1.20
N ARG A 172 11.34 -8.16 0.99
CA ARG A 172 11.49 -8.86 -0.31
C ARG A 172 10.19 -9.65 -0.62
N PRO A 173 9.72 -9.75 -1.88
CA PRO A 173 10.29 -9.24 -3.13
C PRO A 173 9.74 -7.85 -3.50
N VAL A 174 10.55 -7.07 -4.20
CA VAL A 174 10.16 -5.78 -4.80
C VAL A 174 9.08 -6.06 -5.85
N GLY A 175 7.91 -5.43 -5.68
CA GLY A 175 6.81 -5.56 -6.64
C GLY A 175 5.85 -6.70 -6.35
N GLU A 176 5.39 -6.89 -5.12
CA GLU A 176 4.19 -7.69 -4.83
C GLU A 176 3.22 -6.91 -3.95
N HIS A 177 1.93 -7.10 -4.17
CA HIS A 177 0.89 -6.68 -3.24
C HIS A 177 0.49 -7.85 -2.36
N LYS A 178 0.26 -7.58 -1.08
CA LYS A 178 -0.06 -8.60 -0.07
C LYS A 178 -1.35 -8.24 0.66
N VAL A 179 -2.19 -9.25 0.89
CA VAL A 179 -3.32 -9.20 1.82
C VAL A 179 -3.04 -10.12 3.01
N GLN A 180 -3.58 -9.76 4.16
CA GLN A 180 -3.51 -10.57 5.38
C GLN A 180 -4.90 -11.09 5.71
N LEU A 181 -5.08 -12.41 5.61
CA LEU A 181 -6.36 -13.04 5.89
C LEU A 181 -6.60 -13.06 7.40
N ILE A 182 -7.67 -12.39 7.78
CA ILE A 182 -8.23 -12.41 9.13
C ILE A 182 -9.75 -12.38 8.94
N VAL A 183 -10.46 -13.38 9.46
CA VAL A 183 -11.93 -13.42 9.39
C VAL A 183 -12.55 -12.81 10.66
N PRO A 184 -13.79 -12.29 10.58
CA PRO A 184 -14.48 -11.75 11.74
C PRO A 184 -14.48 -12.73 12.92
N GLY A 185 -14.15 -12.24 14.11
CA GLY A 185 -14.09 -13.04 15.33
C GLY A 185 -12.82 -13.88 15.53
N GLN A 186 -11.93 -13.99 14.53
CA GLN A 186 -10.68 -14.74 14.65
C GLN A 186 -9.67 -14.01 15.56
N LYS A 187 -9.18 -14.70 16.59
CA LYS A 187 -8.15 -14.18 17.51
C LYS A 187 -6.73 -14.61 17.10
N ARG A 188 -5.71 -13.90 17.60
CA ARG A 188 -4.30 -14.26 17.38
C ARG A 188 -4.04 -15.68 17.88
N GLY A 189 -3.33 -16.48 17.07
CA GLY A 189 -3.05 -17.89 17.36
C GLY A 189 -4.18 -18.87 16.99
N GLN A 190 -5.38 -18.37 16.70
CA GLN A 190 -6.47 -19.21 16.21
C GLN A 190 -6.36 -19.46 14.71
N ARG A 191 -6.75 -20.65 14.30
CA ARG A 191 -6.94 -21.01 12.89
C ARG A 191 -8.40 -20.80 12.51
N ALA A 192 -8.65 -20.51 11.24
CA ALA A 192 -9.98 -20.26 10.74
C ALA A 192 -10.13 -20.67 9.28
N SER A 193 -11.38 -20.81 8.85
CA SER A 193 -11.76 -20.97 7.45
C SER A 193 -12.76 -19.88 7.10
N PHE A 194 -12.93 -19.60 5.81
CA PHE A 194 -14.04 -18.76 5.37
C PHE A 194 -15.38 -19.45 5.63
N ASP A 195 -16.42 -18.66 5.94
CA ASP A 195 -17.76 -19.18 6.13
C ASP A 195 -18.37 -19.61 4.78
N GLN A 196 -18.61 -20.91 4.62
CA GLN A 196 -19.20 -21.53 3.43
C GLN A 196 -20.71 -21.77 3.54
N THR A 197 -21.35 -21.36 4.64
CA THR A 197 -22.78 -21.60 4.90
C THR A 197 -23.69 -20.75 4.02
N GLY A 198 -24.99 -21.07 3.99
CA GLY A 198 -26.00 -20.23 3.34
C GLY A 198 -26.08 -20.33 1.82
N GLY A 199 -25.35 -21.28 1.20
CA GLY A 199 -25.38 -21.52 -0.24
C GLY A 199 -24.84 -20.35 -1.07
N ARG A 200 -23.91 -19.58 -0.50
CA ARG A 200 -23.26 -18.44 -1.16
C ARG A 200 -21.89 -18.85 -1.69
N ILE A 201 -21.52 -18.34 -2.87
CA ILE A 201 -20.16 -18.46 -3.39
C ILE A 201 -19.26 -17.52 -2.59
N VAL A 202 -18.25 -18.07 -1.92
CA VAL A 202 -17.26 -17.27 -1.19
C VAL A 202 -16.26 -16.67 -2.16
N LEU A 203 -16.16 -15.35 -2.16
CA LEU A 203 -15.19 -14.59 -2.94
C LEU A 203 -14.09 -14.07 -2.02
N LEU A 204 -12.84 -14.40 -2.34
CA LEU A 204 -11.66 -13.82 -1.70
C LEU A 204 -11.07 -12.75 -2.61
N ALA A 205 -11.13 -11.50 -2.16
CA ALA A 205 -10.68 -10.36 -2.94
C ALA A 205 -9.64 -9.50 -2.21
N GLY A 206 -8.79 -8.86 -2.99
CA GLY A 206 -7.89 -7.80 -2.59
C GLY A 206 -8.16 -6.56 -3.42
N TYR A 207 -7.88 -5.40 -2.86
CA TYR A 207 -7.97 -4.14 -3.58
C TYR A 207 -6.70 -3.34 -3.39
N ALA A 208 -5.99 -3.08 -4.48
CA ALA A 208 -4.83 -2.22 -4.54
C ALA A 208 -5.32 -0.80 -4.84
N ALA A 209 -5.40 0.05 -3.80
CA ALA A 209 -6.09 1.33 -3.87
C ALA A 209 -5.37 2.36 -4.77
N GLU A 210 -4.04 2.34 -4.77
CA GLU A 210 -3.22 3.27 -5.56
C GLU A 210 -3.34 2.98 -7.06
N GLU A 211 -3.43 1.71 -7.44
CA GLU A 211 -3.56 1.27 -8.82
C GLU A 211 -5.02 1.14 -9.30
N ASP A 212 -6.00 1.27 -8.40
CA ASP A 212 -7.42 0.99 -8.64
C ASP A 212 -7.62 -0.39 -9.28
N VAL A 213 -7.13 -1.44 -8.62
CA VAL A 213 -7.19 -2.82 -9.12
C VAL A 213 -7.79 -3.77 -8.10
N PHE A 214 -8.76 -4.57 -8.52
CA PHE A 214 -9.25 -5.74 -7.79
C PHE A 214 -8.41 -6.97 -8.10
N VAL A 215 -8.18 -7.81 -7.10
CA VAL A 215 -7.46 -9.07 -7.20
C VAL A 215 -8.34 -10.17 -6.63
N LEU A 216 -8.54 -11.27 -7.37
CA LEU A 216 -9.44 -12.36 -7.03
C LEU A 216 -8.67 -13.67 -6.90
N TRP A 217 -8.51 -14.15 -5.66
CA TRP A 217 -7.95 -15.47 -5.35
C TRP A 217 -9.04 -16.53 -5.27
N ASP A 218 -8.64 -17.81 -5.27
CA ASP A 218 -9.59 -18.91 -5.07
C ASP A 218 -9.77 -19.16 -3.56
N ALA A 219 -10.90 -18.71 -3.00
CA ALA A 219 -11.19 -18.85 -1.58
C ALA A 219 -11.18 -20.31 -1.11
N GLY A 220 -11.52 -21.27 -1.98
CA GLY A 220 -11.59 -22.69 -1.66
C GLY A 220 -10.22 -23.35 -1.49
N LEU A 221 -9.12 -22.66 -1.82
CA LEU A 221 -7.75 -23.13 -1.59
C LEU A 221 -7.16 -22.69 -0.23
N TYR A 222 -7.91 -21.88 0.54
CA TYR A 222 -7.48 -21.39 1.85
C TYR A 222 -8.41 -21.92 2.94
N THR A 223 -8.13 -23.14 3.39
CA THR A 223 -8.78 -23.75 4.56
C THR A 223 -7.85 -23.71 5.76
N ASP A 224 -8.44 -23.63 6.95
CA ASP A 224 -7.74 -23.76 8.22
C ASP A 224 -6.48 -22.87 8.27
N PHE A 225 -6.57 -21.60 7.92
CA PHE A 225 -5.42 -20.70 7.90
C PHE A 225 -5.18 -20.05 9.28
N ALA A 226 -3.91 -19.87 9.62
CA ALA A 226 -3.52 -19.13 10.82
C ALA A 226 -3.93 -17.65 10.73
N TRP A 227 -4.10 -17.01 11.88
CA TRP A 227 -4.32 -15.57 11.99
C TRP A 227 -3.25 -14.77 11.21
N SER A 228 -3.70 -13.78 10.42
CA SER A 228 -2.84 -12.93 9.57
C SER A 228 -2.05 -13.71 8.51
N ARG A 229 -2.72 -14.66 7.84
CA ARG A 229 -2.12 -15.43 6.74
C ARG A 229 -1.86 -14.52 5.55
N ASN A 230 -0.60 -14.44 5.10
CA ASN A 230 -0.24 -13.69 3.90
C ASN A 230 -0.71 -14.40 2.62
N VAL A 231 -1.33 -13.63 1.73
CA VAL A 231 -1.64 -13.99 0.34
C VAL A 231 -1.15 -12.86 -0.57
N GLN A 232 -0.63 -13.17 -1.75
CA GLN A 232 0.09 -12.19 -2.56
C GLN A 232 -0.19 -12.31 -4.07
N VAL A 233 0.04 -11.20 -4.76
CA VAL A 233 -0.02 -11.03 -6.22
C VAL A 233 1.20 -10.23 -6.68
N LYS A 234 1.75 -10.58 -7.85
CA LYS A 234 2.90 -9.89 -8.44
C LYS A 234 2.49 -8.54 -8.99
N ALA A 235 3.39 -7.57 -8.95
CA ALA A 235 3.20 -6.25 -9.52
C ALA A 235 2.99 -6.32 -11.02
N THR A 236 3.63 -7.25 -11.73
CA THR A 236 3.40 -7.47 -13.17
C THR A 236 1.92 -7.71 -13.48
N THR A 237 1.25 -8.52 -12.66
CA THR A 237 -0.18 -8.82 -12.81
C THR A 237 -1.06 -7.61 -12.50
N ILE A 238 -0.67 -6.79 -11.52
CA ILE A 238 -1.35 -5.51 -11.25
C ILE A 238 -1.16 -4.53 -12.42
N ILE A 239 0.06 -4.40 -12.95
CA ILE A 239 0.39 -3.53 -14.10
C ILE A 239 -0.38 -3.96 -15.36
N GLU A 240 -0.52 -5.27 -15.59
CA GLU A 240 -1.33 -5.75 -16.71
C GLU A 240 -2.82 -5.40 -16.53
N ALA A 241 -3.34 -5.45 -15.30
CA ALA A 241 -4.70 -5.04 -15.00
C ALA A 241 -4.91 -3.53 -15.17
N THR A 242 -3.96 -2.69 -14.77
CA THR A 242 -4.06 -1.23 -14.99
C THR A 242 -4.07 -0.87 -16.48
N ALA A 243 -3.53 -1.73 -17.35
CA ALA A 243 -3.67 -1.62 -18.80
C ALA A 243 -5.07 -2.01 -19.34
N GLY A 244 -6.08 -2.15 -18.47
CA GLY A 244 -7.47 -2.43 -18.86
C GLY A 244 -7.83 -3.92 -18.98
N LYS A 245 -6.91 -4.83 -18.62
CA LYS A 245 -7.06 -6.28 -18.85
C LYS A 245 -7.58 -7.00 -17.60
N ILE A 246 -8.10 -8.21 -17.81
CA ILE A 246 -8.18 -9.23 -16.76
C ILE A 246 -6.86 -10.00 -16.84
N ALA A 247 -5.94 -9.69 -15.96
CA ALA A 247 -4.64 -10.35 -15.88
C ALA A 247 -4.76 -11.64 -15.07
N GLU A 248 -4.07 -12.70 -15.49
CA GLU A 248 -4.03 -13.97 -14.77
C GLU A 248 -2.63 -14.22 -14.20
N GLN A 249 -2.55 -14.83 -13.02
CA GLN A 249 -1.28 -15.27 -12.46
C GLN A 249 -1.43 -16.65 -11.83
N GLU A 250 -0.55 -17.58 -12.21
CA GLU A 250 -0.43 -18.86 -11.53
C GLU A 250 0.47 -18.79 -10.30
N ARG A 251 0.08 -19.52 -9.27
CA ARG A 251 0.82 -19.70 -8.01
C ARG A 251 0.78 -21.16 -7.62
N ARG A 252 1.93 -21.69 -7.21
CA ARG A 252 2.01 -23.02 -6.58
C ARG A 252 1.76 -22.86 -5.08
N LEU A 253 0.67 -23.45 -4.60
CA LEU A 253 0.35 -23.53 -3.18
C LEU A 253 0.69 -24.93 -2.66
N ARG A 254 1.11 -25.00 -1.40
CA ARG A 254 1.32 -26.26 -0.66
C ARG A 254 0.46 -26.20 0.60
N PRO A 255 -0.79 -26.68 0.55
CA PRO A 255 -1.65 -26.77 1.73
C PRO A 255 -1.01 -27.66 2.79
N ALA A 256 -1.29 -27.38 4.07
CA ALA A 256 -0.86 -28.25 5.15
C ALA A 256 -1.66 -29.57 5.06
N GLY A 257 -1.00 -30.65 4.64
CA GLY A 257 -1.62 -31.99 4.55
C GLY A 257 -2.21 -32.36 3.19
N GLY A 258 -1.82 -31.71 2.09
CA GLY A 258 -2.26 -32.06 0.75
C GLY A 258 -1.20 -31.85 -0.33
N ASP A 259 -1.51 -32.30 -1.55
CA ASP A 259 -0.62 -32.15 -2.70
C ASP A 259 -0.45 -30.69 -3.11
N ALA A 260 0.67 -30.42 -3.78
CA ALA A 260 0.92 -29.11 -4.36
C ALA A 260 -0.17 -28.79 -5.40
N VAL A 261 -0.89 -27.69 -5.20
CA VAL A 261 -1.99 -27.25 -6.06
C VAL A 261 -1.61 -25.96 -6.77
N THR A 262 -1.99 -25.85 -8.04
CA THR A 262 -1.87 -24.59 -8.79
C THR A 262 -3.12 -23.75 -8.56
N GLU A 263 -2.93 -22.55 -8.03
CA GLU A 263 -3.93 -21.50 -7.99
C GLU A 263 -3.71 -20.56 -9.19
N THR A 264 -4.77 -20.30 -9.96
CA THR A 264 -4.80 -19.17 -10.90
C THR A 264 -5.56 -18.04 -10.23
N LEU A 265 -4.93 -16.90 -9.94
CA LEU A 265 -5.60 -15.67 -9.47
C LEU A 265 -5.86 -14.73 -10.65
N LEU A 266 -6.82 -13.82 -10.48
CA LEU A 266 -7.13 -12.78 -11.46
C LEU A 266 -6.85 -11.40 -10.87
N ALA A 267 -6.44 -10.44 -11.70
CA ALA A 267 -6.45 -9.03 -11.36
C ALA A 267 -7.16 -8.23 -12.47
N CYS A 268 -7.94 -7.22 -12.09
CA CYS A 268 -8.74 -6.45 -13.06
C CYS A 268 -9.04 -5.02 -12.55
N PRO A 269 -9.21 -4.05 -13.45
CA PRO A 269 -9.74 -2.74 -13.11
C PRO A 269 -11.25 -2.84 -12.78
N PRO A 270 -11.85 -1.85 -12.10
CA PRO A 270 -13.26 -1.86 -11.74
C PRO A 270 -14.20 -2.15 -12.90
N ALA A 271 -13.94 -1.57 -14.07
CA ALA A 271 -14.75 -1.73 -15.27
C ALA A 271 -14.84 -3.18 -15.79
N ARG A 272 -13.93 -4.07 -15.35
CA ARG A 272 -13.86 -5.47 -15.78
C ARG A 272 -14.19 -6.44 -14.64
N LEU A 273 -14.61 -5.94 -13.49
CA LEU A 273 -14.87 -6.78 -12.31
C LEU A 273 -15.99 -7.80 -12.57
N ALA A 274 -17.07 -7.40 -13.25
CA ALA A 274 -18.18 -8.30 -13.58
C ALA A 274 -17.70 -9.52 -14.39
N ASP A 275 -16.97 -9.29 -15.48
CA ASP A 275 -16.37 -10.33 -16.31
C ASP A 275 -15.38 -11.19 -15.52
N ALA A 276 -14.56 -10.56 -14.66
CA ALA A 276 -13.59 -11.25 -13.83
C ALA A 276 -14.25 -12.16 -12.77
N LEU A 277 -15.42 -11.79 -12.23
CA LEU A 277 -16.18 -12.65 -11.32
C LEU A 277 -16.73 -13.89 -12.00
N VAL A 278 -17.28 -13.75 -13.22
CA VAL A 278 -17.73 -14.89 -14.02
C VAL A 278 -16.56 -15.84 -14.27
N ARG A 279 -15.44 -15.29 -14.75
CA ARG A 279 -14.22 -16.05 -15.01
C ARG A 279 -13.66 -16.73 -13.75
N ARG A 280 -13.68 -16.04 -12.60
CA ARG A 280 -13.23 -16.59 -11.31
C ARG A 280 -14.03 -17.84 -10.95
N VAL A 281 -15.35 -17.80 -11.09
CA VAL A 281 -16.25 -18.92 -10.77
C VAL A 281 -16.04 -20.08 -11.73
N GLU A 282 -15.84 -19.81 -13.02
CA GLU A 282 -15.49 -20.83 -14.01
C GLU A 282 -14.19 -21.56 -13.64
N ILE A 283 -13.11 -20.81 -13.37
CA ILE A 283 -11.82 -21.41 -13.01
C ILE A 283 -11.93 -22.24 -11.72
N THR A 284 -12.68 -21.76 -10.72
CA THR A 284 -12.90 -22.51 -9.48
C THR A 284 -13.70 -23.79 -9.73
N ARG A 285 -14.75 -23.74 -10.57
CA ARG A 285 -15.52 -24.92 -10.95
C ARG A 285 -14.65 -25.94 -11.70
N ASP A 286 -13.87 -25.49 -12.68
CA ASP A 286 -12.98 -26.33 -13.47
C ASP A 286 -11.92 -27.01 -12.59
N ARG A 287 -11.40 -26.31 -11.58
CA ARG A 287 -10.51 -26.89 -10.57
C ARG A 287 -11.21 -27.98 -9.77
N MET A 288 -12.41 -27.70 -9.27
CA MET A 288 -13.18 -28.66 -8.46
C MET A 288 -13.60 -29.91 -9.25
N ALA A 289 -13.79 -29.79 -10.57
CA ALA A 289 -14.09 -30.92 -11.43
C ALA A 289 -12.87 -31.81 -11.74
N ARG A 290 -11.65 -31.31 -11.52
CA ARG A 290 -10.38 -32.03 -11.75
C ARG A 290 -9.75 -32.59 -10.48
N ALA A 291 -10.25 -32.20 -9.31
CA ALA A 291 -9.78 -32.62 -7.99
C ALA A 291 -10.53 -33.88 -7.52
#